data_AF-A0A4Q3UA38-F1
#
_entry.id   AF-A0A4Q3UA38-F1
#
_cell.length_a   1.000
_cell.length_b   1.000
_cell.length_c   1.000
_cell.angle_alpha   90.00
_cell.angle_beta   90.00
_cell.angle_gamma   90.00
#
_symmetry.space_group_name_H-M   'P 1'
#
loop_
_entity.id
_entity.type
_entity.pdbx_description
1 polymer ?
#
loop_
_entity_poly.entity_id
_entity_poly.type
_entity_poly.pdbx_seq_one_letter_code
_entity_poly.pdbx_strand_id
1 'polypeptide(L)'
;APTGSVPGSPTDVTFDLRGRLIAADAATGKVTRGSEEWDGLGAVERVIVDDEGALFAYADGALTPLTVKEMPNLDGRIAAQNAYGVSYQAGVLSFDCGKSYDLEGNEVLASPSSVPFLEKSVSFVTEPLDSDILRCEWHRLTMDATCPAGCSIVVRTFATDVEYLPFQIVGQPDAAWGTNLSLRNGEAPLDGLLRRAVGRYLYLRLDLKGNGRTTPEIRSIDLEFPRISLRRYLPAVFGNDPVSAEFTDRLLAIYDSGFREIEGQIDTQARLYDPMSTPTAMLSWLGGWIGVPLERQWSEAKRRQILKAASARLDVRGTLPGLQSLLATLFDLNRSLCQCPRDRCDRRETPYWDFPPLVLEHFKLCRWLFLGSSRLGDQAVLWGKAIVNRAQLDGGAVVGKSQLRAIPDPHRDPLLTHANRLTVFAPVSRGRTTERRKAIESAIRSEVPATVDFDVRYVGPRFRIGVQSMVGLDTVVGRIPSPGPLGEARLGATTILGGEAKEGRGLRVG
;
A
#
# COMPACT_ATOMS: atom_id res chain seq x y z
N ALA A 1 -18.52 -30.00 48.84
CA ALA A 1 -17.47 -31.01 48.58
C ALA A 1 -16.63 -30.48 47.42
N PRO A 2 -15.31 -30.31 47.56
CA PRO A 2 -14.52 -29.75 46.48
C PRO A 2 -14.33 -30.84 45.41
N THR A 3 -14.80 -30.58 44.20
CA THR A 3 -14.42 -31.36 43.02
C THR A 3 -12.97 -31.03 42.72
N GLY A 4 -12.04 -31.89 43.16
CA GLY A 4 -10.64 -31.80 42.73
C GLY A 4 -10.59 -31.93 41.21
N SER A 5 -10.09 -30.91 40.54
CA SER A 5 -9.79 -30.94 39.11
C SER A 5 -8.77 -32.05 38.85
N VAL A 6 -9.01 -32.84 37.80
CA VAL A 6 -8.09 -33.90 37.38
C VAL A 6 -6.95 -33.23 36.61
N PRO A 7 -5.67 -33.52 36.90
CA PRO A 7 -4.56 -32.97 36.13
C PRO A 7 -4.72 -33.28 34.64
N GLY A 8 -4.67 -32.26 33.78
CA GLY A 8 -4.84 -32.42 32.32
C GLY A 8 -6.25 -32.13 31.78
N SER A 9 -7.22 -31.72 32.62
CA SER A 9 -8.47 -31.11 32.15
C SER A 9 -8.39 -29.59 32.25
N PRO A 10 -8.55 -28.83 31.14
CA PRO A 10 -8.45 -27.38 31.20
C PRO A 10 -9.58 -26.79 32.03
N THR A 11 -9.22 -25.91 32.96
CA THR A 11 -10.16 -25.17 33.82
C THR A 11 -10.79 -24.01 33.07
N ASP A 12 -10.05 -23.40 32.14
CA ASP A 12 -10.53 -22.35 31.24
C ASP A 12 -9.83 -22.42 29.89
N VAL A 13 -10.51 -21.99 28.82
CA VAL A 13 -10.04 -22.08 27.44
C VAL A 13 -10.44 -20.81 26.67
N THR A 14 -9.46 -20.18 26.01
CA THR A 14 -9.68 -18.98 25.18
C THR A 14 -8.86 -19.04 23.87
N PHE A 15 -9.02 -18.06 23.00
CA PHE A 15 -8.30 -17.95 21.73
C PHE A 15 -7.58 -16.61 21.62
N ASP A 16 -6.38 -16.61 21.05
CA ASP A 16 -5.72 -15.34 20.71
C ASP A 16 -6.30 -14.69 19.44
N LEU A 17 -5.88 -13.45 19.15
CA LEU A 17 -6.30 -12.71 17.95
C LEU A 17 -5.93 -13.40 16.61
N ARG A 18 -5.10 -14.45 16.65
CA ARG A 18 -4.70 -15.27 15.50
C ARG A 18 -5.41 -16.64 15.48
N GLY A 19 -6.36 -16.88 16.38
CA GLY A 19 -7.15 -18.11 16.47
C GLY A 19 -6.41 -19.29 17.11
N ARG A 20 -5.30 -19.06 17.82
CA ARG A 20 -4.57 -20.11 18.55
C ARG A 20 -5.25 -20.39 19.89
N LEU A 21 -5.44 -21.67 20.19
CA LEU A 21 -6.02 -22.14 21.44
C LEU A 21 -5.08 -21.84 22.62
N ILE A 22 -5.66 -21.30 23.69
CA ILE A 22 -5.01 -21.09 24.98
C ILE A 22 -5.79 -21.88 26.02
N ALA A 23 -5.10 -22.70 26.81
CA ALA A 23 -5.72 -23.52 27.84
C ALA A 23 -5.01 -23.33 29.17
N ALA A 24 -5.78 -23.06 30.24
CA ALA A 24 -5.31 -23.06 31.61
C ALA A 24 -5.72 -24.33 32.34
N ASP A 25 -4.85 -24.81 33.22
CA ASP A 25 -5.13 -25.92 34.13
C ASP A 25 -4.85 -25.48 35.57
N ALA A 26 -5.91 -25.36 36.37
CA ALA A 26 -5.84 -24.96 37.77
C ALA A 26 -5.17 -26.01 38.68
N ALA A 27 -5.18 -27.29 38.30
CA ALA A 27 -4.54 -28.34 39.08
C ALA A 27 -3.02 -28.29 38.96
N THR A 28 -2.51 -27.84 37.81
CA THR A 28 -1.08 -27.75 37.53
C THR A 28 -0.53 -26.32 37.59
N GLY A 29 -1.41 -25.30 37.58
CA GLY A 29 -1.04 -23.89 37.53
C GLY A 29 -0.37 -23.49 36.22
N LYS A 30 -0.72 -24.20 35.13
CA LYS A 30 -0.10 -24.06 33.80
C LYS A 30 -1.04 -23.36 32.84
N VAL A 31 -0.48 -22.47 32.03
CA VAL A 31 -1.15 -21.90 30.85
C VAL A 31 -0.38 -22.30 29.60
N THR A 32 -1.08 -22.83 28.60
CA THR A 32 -0.48 -23.31 27.35
C THR A 32 -1.05 -22.56 26.15
N ARG A 33 -0.17 -22.17 25.21
CA ARG A 33 -0.53 -21.55 23.92
C ARG A 33 0.30 -22.19 22.81
N GLY A 34 -0.25 -23.21 22.15
CA GLY A 34 0.50 -23.99 21.15
C GLY A 34 1.72 -24.69 21.77
N SER A 35 2.93 -24.25 21.43
CA SER A 35 4.20 -24.76 21.99
C SER A 35 4.74 -23.92 23.15
N GLU A 36 4.07 -22.82 23.50
CA GLU A 36 4.46 -21.94 24.60
C GLU A 36 3.74 -22.36 25.88
N GLU A 37 4.47 -22.36 26.99
CA GLU A 37 4.00 -22.82 28.29
C GLU A 37 4.49 -21.87 29.39
N TRP A 38 3.58 -21.46 30.27
CA TRP A 38 3.84 -20.66 31.46
C TRP A 38 3.45 -21.47 32.70
N ASP A 39 4.42 -21.66 33.60
CA ASP A 39 4.32 -22.45 34.83
C ASP A 39 4.52 -21.56 36.06
N GLY A 40 4.07 -22.04 37.23
CA GLY A 40 4.33 -21.39 38.52
C GLY A 40 3.39 -20.23 38.83
N LEU A 41 2.21 -20.21 38.22
CA LEU A 41 1.24 -19.11 38.32
C LEU A 41 0.25 -19.26 39.48
N GLY A 42 0.30 -20.33 40.27
CA GLY A 42 -0.72 -20.64 41.29
C GLY A 42 -1.93 -21.36 40.68
N ALA A 43 -3.05 -21.47 41.41
CA ALA A 43 -4.26 -22.09 40.89
C ALA A 43 -4.91 -21.15 39.85
N VAL A 44 -4.56 -21.31 38.58
CA VAL A 44 -5.07 -20.45 37.49
C VAL A 44 -6.55 -20.76 37.24
N GLU A 45 -7.42 -19.84 37.62
CA GLU A 45 -8.87 -20.00 37.50
C GLU A 45 -9.38 -19.51 36.14
N ARG A 46 -8.78 -18.47 35.56
CA ARG A 46 -9.20 -17.87 34.27
C ARG A 46 -8.04 -17.30 33.46
N VAL A 47 -8.21 -17.23 32.13
CA VAL A 47 -7.25 -16.62 31.20
C VAL A 47 -7.93 -15.67 30.22
N ILE A 48 -7.34 -14.49 30.03
CA ILE A 48 -7.93 -13.40 29.23
C ILE A 48 -6.89 -12.90 28.22
N VAL A 49 -7.36 -12.59 27.01
CA VAL A 49 -6.57 -11.90 25.97
C VAL A 49 -7.22 -10.54 25.72
N ASP A 50 -6.43 -9.46 25.76
CA ASP A 50 -6.93 -8.13 25.43
C ASP A 50 -7.01 -7.88 23.90
N ASP A 51 -7.47 -6.69 23.51
CA ASP A 51 -7.62 -6.27 22.12
C ASP A 51 -6.29 -5.98 21.40
N GLU A 52 -5.18 -5.86 22.14
CA GLU A 52 -3.82 -5.73 21.61
C GLU A 52 -3.09 -7.09 21.52
N GLY A 53 -3.68 -8.15 22.09
CA GLY A 53 -3.17 -9.52 22.07
C GLY A 53 -2.27 -9.89 23.26
N ALA A 54 -2.26 -9.09 24.32
CA ALA A 54 -1.59 -9.42 25.58
C ALA A 54 -2.39 -10.45 26.38
N LEU A 55 -1.67 -11.36 27.04
CA LEU A 55 -2.23 -12.51 27.74
C LEU A 55 -2.15 -12.31 29.26
N PHE A 56 -3.26 -12.48 29.96
CA PHE A 56 -3.37 -12.36 31.41
C PHE A 56 -3.89 -13.66 32.03
N ALA A 57 -3.29 -14.08 33.14
CA ALA A 57 -3.76 -15.19 33.95
C ALA A 57 -4.26 -14.68 35.30
N TYR A 58 -5.44 -15.13 35.70
CA TYR A 58 -5.98 -14.87 37.03
C TYR A 58 -5.77 -16.10 37.91
N ALA A 59 -5.01 -15.92 38.99
CA ALA A 59 -4.69 -16.97 39.94
C ALA A 59 -4.60 -16.41 41.35
N ASP A 60 -5.10 -17.16 42.34
CA ASP A 60 -5.02 -16.82 43.76
C ASP A 60 -5.47 -15.37 44.11
N GLY A 61 -6.45 -14.84 43.39
CA GLY A 61 -6.98 -13.49 43.62
C GLY A 61 -6.21 -12.34 42.95
N ALA A 62 -5.18 -12.63 42.15
CA ALA A 62 -4.35 -11.64 41.47
C ALA A 62 -4.31 -11.87 39.95
N LEU A 63 -4.32 -10.77 39.18
CA LEU A 63 -4.15 -10.79 37.74
C LEU A 63 -2.66 -10.62 37.39
N THR A 64 -2.07 -11.62 36.73
CA THR A 64 -0.65 -11.63 36.36
C THR A 64 -0.49 -11.55 34.84
N PRO A 65 0.24 -10.55 34.29
CA PRO A 65 0.54 -10.48 32.86
C PRO A 65 1.56 -11.56 32.47
N LEU A 66 1.28 -12.30 31.40
CA LEU A 66 2.16 -13.33 30.85
C LEU A 66 2.99 -12.77 29.70
N THR A 67 4.26 -12.50 29.98
CA THR A 67 5.21 -12.05 28.96
C THR A 67 5.53 -13.21 28.01
N VAL A 68 5.39 -13.00 26.70
CA VAL A 68 5.77 -13.98 25.69
C VAL A 68 7.29 -14.09 25.66
N LYS A 69 7.85 -15.29 25.91
CA LYS A 69 9.29 -15.53 25.77
C LYS A 69 9.72 -15.24 24.32
N GLU A 70 10.75 -14.41 24.20
CA GLU A 70 11.28 -13.72 23.02
C GLU A 70 11.20 -14.44 21.66
N MET A 71 10.75 -13.70 20.63
CA MET A 71 11.24 -13.90 19.26
C MET A 71 12.60 -13.19 19.13
N PRO A 72 13.64 -13.82 18.54
CA PRO A 72 14.87 -13.13 18.21
C PRO A 72 14.68 -12.22 16.99
N ASN A 73 15.07 -10.95 17.16
CA ASN A 73 15.39 -9.94 16.15
C ASN A 73 14.27 -9.46 15.21
N LEU A 74 13.65 -8.33 15.58
CA LEU A 74 13.50 -7.21 14.65
C LEU A 74 14.33 -6.03 15.17
N ASP A 75 15.31 -5.60 14.37
CA ASP A 75 15.96 -4.31 14.52
C ASP A 75 14.91 -3.19 14.49
N GLY A 76 14.88 -2.38 15.54
CA GLY A 76 14.05 -1.18 15.60
C GLY A 76 13.52 -0.91 16.99
N ARG A 77 14.29 -0.13 17.77
CA ARG A 77 13.94 0.52 19.04
C ARG A 77 12.43 0.54 19.34
N ILE A 78 11.99 -0.31 20.26
CA ILE A 78 10.86 0.00 21.13
C ILE A 78 11.44 0.11 22.52
N ALA A 79 11.56 1.36 22.98
CA ALA A 79 11.81 1.67 24.37
C ALA A 79 10.70 1.03 25.20
N ALA A 80 11.08 0.40 26.30
CA ALA A 80 10.15 0.01 27.34
C ALA A 80 9.34 1.25 27.79
N GLN A 81 8.12 1.38 27.29
CA GLN A 81 7.10 2.21 27.91
C GLN A 81 6.33 1.32 28.88
N ASN A 82 6.57 1.54 30.17
CA ASN A 82 5.69 1.03 31.20
C ASN A 82 4.30 1.69 31.09
N ALA A 83 3.29 0.84 31.31
CA ALA A 83 1.98 1.11 31.90
C ALA A 83 0.89 1.75 31.02
N TYR A 84 0.03 0.90 30.46
CA TYR A 84 -1.37 1.24 30.16
C TYR A 84 -2.32 0.37 31.01
N GLY A 85 -2.97 1.00 32.00
CA GLY A 85 -4.43 1.06 32.03
C GLY A 85 -5.31 0.00 32.65
N VAL A 86 -4.80 -0.99 33.40
CA VAL A 86 -5.67 -1.94 34.13
C VAL A 86 -5.59 -1.68 35.62
N SER A 87 -6.68 -1.21 36.23
CA SER A 87 -6.79 -1.08 37.69
C SER A 87 -7.73 -2.14 38.24
N TYR A 88 -7.26 -2.92 39.22
CA TYR A 88 -8.07 -3.87 39.97
C TYR A 88 -8.38 -3.31 41.36
N GLN A 89 -9.66 -3.09 41.65
CA GLN A 89 -10.10 -2.61 42.96
C GLN A 89 -11.43 -3.25 43.34
N ALA A 90 -11.51 -3.82 44.54
CA ALA A 90 -12.73 -4.40 45.10
C ALA A 90 -13.46 -5.42 44.19
N GLY A 91 -12.71 -6.26 43.46
CA GLY A 91 -13.29 -7.28 42.58
C GLY A 91 -13.75 -6.75 41.22
N VAL A 92 -13.35 -5.54 40.84
CA VAL A 92 -13.67 -4.92 39.54
C VAL A 92 -12.38 -4.63 38.78
N LEU A 93 -12.30 -5.12 37.54
CA LEU A 93 -11.26 -4.83 36.56
C LEU A 93 -11.69 -3.62 35.72
N SER A 94 -10.95 -2.51 35.78
CA SER A 94 -11.23 -1.32 34.97
C SER A 94 -10.14 -1.11 33.94
N PHE A 95 -10.56 -0.87 32.69
CA PHE A 95 -9.69 -0.65 31.54
C PHE A 95 -9.71 0.83 31.12
N ASP A 96 -8.58 1.37 30.64
CA ASP A 96 -8.46 2.74 30.14
C ASP A 96 -9.42 3.08 28.99
N CYS A 97 -9.99 2.07 28.32
CA CYS A 97 -11.05 2.22 27.32
C CYS A 97 -12.42 2.62 27.93
N GLY A 98 -12.49 2.81 29.25
CA GLY A 98 -13.68 3.27 29.98
C GLY A 98 -14.68 2.15 30.31
N LYS A 99 -14.31 0.89 30.08
CA LYS A 99 -15.12 -0.28 30.45
C LYS A 99 -14.56 -0.93 31.70
N SER A 100 -15.45 -1.38 32.57
CA SER A 100 -15.08 -2.10 33.77
C SER A 100 -15.93 -3.36 33.90
N TYR A 101 -15.34 -4.42 34.44
CA TYR A 101 -15.97 -5.73 34.53
C TYR A 101 -15.82 -6.31 35.93
N ASP A 102 -16.85 -7.00 36.42
CA ASP A 102 -16.72 -7.84 37.60
C ASP A 102 -15.94 -9.14 37.29
N LEU A 103 -15.61 -9.91 38.32
CA LEU A 103 -14.95 -11.21 38.18
C LEU A 103 -15.83 -12.26 37.48
N GLU A 104 -17.13 -12.00 37.32
CA GLU A 104 -18.04 -12.84 36.55
C GLU A 104 -18.05 -12.49 35.04
N GLY A 105 -17.45 -11.36 34.65
CA GLY A 105 -17.37 -10.88 33.26
C GLY A 105 -18.52 -9.97 32.84
N ASN A 106 -19.35 -9.50 33.78
CA ASN A 106 -20.39 -8.52 33.49
C ASN A 106 -19.80 -7.11 33.52
N GLU A 107 -20.26 -6.26 32.62
CA GLU A 107 -19.86 -4.85 32.57
C GLU A 107 -20.48 -4.10 33.76
N VAL A 108 -19.63 -3.47 34.58
CA VAL A 108 -20.01 -2.70 35.77
C VAL A 108 -19.66 -1.23 35.53
N LEU A 109 -20.53 -0.31 35.98
CA LEU A 109 -20.23 1.11 36.01
C LEU A 109 -19.16 1.38 37.06
N ALA A 110 -17.89 1.53 36.66
CA ALA A 110 -16.84 1.91 37.61
C ALA A 110 -17.14 3.29 38.24
N SER A 111 -16.94 3.36 39.55
CA SER A 111 -16.73 4.66 40.22
C SER A 111 -15.46 5.28 39.62
N PRO A 112 -15.41 6.61 39.37
CA PRO A 112 -14.28 7.23 38.69
C PRO A 112 -13.00 6.97 39.48
N SER A 113 -12.15 6.10 38.93
CA SER A 113 -10.82 5.82 39.44
C SER A 113 -10.03 7.13 39.45
N SER A 114 -9.21 7.29 40.49
CA SER A 114 -8.27 8.39 40.60
C SER A 114 -7.30 8.34 39.43
N VAL A 115 -7.57 9.15 38.40
CA VAL A 115 -6.64 9.41 37.29
C VAL A 115 -5.27 9.73 37.91
N PRO A 116 -4.16 9.12 37.46
CA PRO A 116 -2.84 9.43 37.98
C PRO A 116 -2.61 10.95 37.87
N PHE A 117 -2.14 11.57 38.95
CA PHE A 117 -1.79 12.98 38.96
C PHE A 117 -0.66 13.21 37.96
N LEU A 118 -1.00 13.76 36.78
CA LEU A 118 0.00 14.19 35.81
C LEU A 118 0.74 15.42 36.33
N GLU A 119 2.02 15.55 35.97
CA GLU A 119 2.77 16.77 36.29
C GLU A 119 2.07 18.00 35.72
N LYS A 120 1.92 19.04 36.56
CA LYS A 120 1.10 20.21 36.22
C LYS A 120 1.83 21.21 35.32
N SER A 121 3.15 21.14 35.26
CA SER A 121 3.95 22.06 34.45
C SER A 121 5.29 21.45 34.08
N VAL A 122 5.63 21.55 32.79
CA VAL A 122 6.95 21.18 32.27
C VAL A 122 7.45 22.30 31.36
N SER A 123 8.76 22.54 31.38
CA SER A 123 9.44 23.43 30.44
C SER A 123 10.45 22.62 29.64
N PHE A 124 10.39 22.72 28.32
CA PHE A 124 11.32 22.08 27.39
C PHE A 124 12.02 23.15 26.57
N VAL A 125 13.32 22.99 26.36
CA VAL A 125 14.11 23.86 25.48
C VAL A 125 14.72 22.99 24.39
N THR A 126 14.58 23.41 23.13
CA THR A 126 15.15 22.68 22.00
C THR A 126 16.68 22.77 21.98
N GLU A 127 17.31 21.81 21.31
CA GLU A 127 18.65 21.97 20.78
C GLU A 127 18.73 23.15 19.78
N PRO A 128 19.94 23.68 19.47
CA PRO A 128 20.09 24.77 18.52
C PRO A 128 19.55 24.39 17.14
N LEU A 129 18.56 25.15 16.67
CA LEU A 129 18.04 25.03 15.31
C LEU A 129 18.90 25.92 14.41
N ASP A 130 19.71 25.32 13.55
CA ASP A 130 20.66 26.02 12.69
C ASP A 130 20.07 26.31 11.31
N SER A 131 20.03 27.59 10.93
CA SER A 131 19.63 28.02 9.58
C SER A 131 20.77 28.02 8.56
N ASP A 132 22.03 27.89 9.02
CA ASP A 132 23.27 28.08 8.27
C ASP A 132 23.44 29.46 7.61
N ILE A 133 22.56 30.41 7.94
CA ILE A 133 22.55 31.78 7.40
C ILE A 133 22.89 32.75 8.53
N LEU A 134 24.01 33.46 8.40
CA LEU A 134 24.39 34.50 9.36
C LEU A 134 23.32 35.60 9.39
N ARG A 135 22.91 36.02 10.59
CA ARG A 135 21.83 37.00 10.82
C ARG A 135 20.52 36.63 10.13
N CYS A 136 20.19 35.34 10.08
CA CYS A 136 18.93 34.86 9.54
C CYS A 136 17.75 35.52 10.26
N GLU A 137 16.83 36.13 9.51
CA GLU A 137 15.55 36.57 10.05
C GLU A 137 14.58 35.38 10.02
N TRP A 138 14.25 34.86 11.20
CA TRP A 138 13.23 33.82 11.34
C TRP A 138 11.85 34.45 11.17
N HIS A 139 10.98 33.81 10.39
CA HIS A 139 9.73 34.43 9.95
C HIS A 139 8.55 34.00 10.80
N ARG A 140 8.23 32.72 10.78
CA ARG A 140 6.94 32.19 11.24
C ARG A 140 7.12 30.84 11.91
N LEU A 141 6.25 30.59 12.87
CA LEU A 141 6.11 29.31 13.55
C LEU A 141 4.66 28.87 13.42
N THR A 142 4.46 27.68 12.87
CA THR A 142 3.17 26.99 12.84
C THR A 142 3.27 25.77 13.74
N MET A 143 2.27 25.54 14.58
CA MET A 143 2.28 24.45 15.55
C MET A 143 0.98 23.65 15.49
N ASP A 144 1.10 22.35 15.26
CA ASP A 144 0.03 21.38 15.43
C ASP A 144 0.06 20.86 16.87
N ALA A 145 -0.87 21.35 17.69
CA ALA A 145 -1.01 20.99 19.09
C ALA A 145 -2.48 20.91 19.53
N THR A 146 -2.74 19.97 20.44
CA THR A 146 -4.02 19.81 21.13
C THR A 146 -3.88 20.42 22.52
N CYS A 147 -4.71 21.43 22.84
CA CYS A 147 -4.71 22.06 24.16
C CYS A 147 -6.08 21.94 24.82
N PRO A 148 -6.34 20.86 25.59
CA PRO A 148 -7.60 20.65 26.29
C PRO A 148 -7.95 21.76 27.27
N ALA A 149 -9.22 21.83 27.69
CA ALA A 149 -9.70 22.84 28.62
C ALA A 149 -8.89 22.83 29.94
N GLY A 150 -8.42 24.01 30.35
CA GLY A 150 -7.58 24.16 31.56
C GLY A 150 -6.10 23.86 31.35
N CYS A 151 -5.67 23.60 30.11
CA CYS A 151 -4.26 23.50 29.73
C CYS A 151 -3.78 24.80 29.05
N SER A 152 -2.47 25.03 29.01
CA SER A 152 -1.87 26.09 28.21
C SER A 152 -0.50 25.70 27.68
N ILE A 153 -0.21 26.09 26.44
CA ILE A 153 1.10 25.96 25.82
C ILE A 153 1.62 27.37 25.57
N VAL A 154 2.85 27.65 26.00
CA VAL A 154 3.54 28.92 25.70
C VAL A 154 4.84 28.60 24.99
N VAL A 155 5.01 29.15 23.79
CA VAL A 155 6.23 29.05 23.00
C VAL A 155 6.95 30.39 23.07
N ARG A 156 8.23 30.35 23.44
CA ARG A 156 9.15 31.50 23.38
C ARG A 156 10.33 31.21 22.49
N THR A 157 10.87 32.27 21.89
CA THR A 157 11.95 32.13 20.90
C THR A 157 13.17 32.96 21.28
N PHE A 158 14.35 32.38 21.19
CA PHE A 158 15.62 33.08 21.36
C PHE A 158 16.50 32.85 20.13
N ALA A 159 16.88 33.92 19.44
CA ALA A 159 17.69 33.87 18.23
C ALA A 159 19.06 34.51 18.47
N THR A 160 20.12 33.90 17.93
CA THR A 160 21.52 34.33 18.14
C THR A 160 22.40 33.86 16.97
N ASP A 161 23.48 34.60 16.67
CA ASP A 161 24.48 34.18 15.68
C ASP A 161 25.53 33.21 16.22
N VAL A 162 25.59 33.06 17.56
CA VAL A 162 26.52 32.17 18.25
C VAL A 162 25.75 31.00 18.85
N GLU A 163 26.30 29.81 18.73
CA GLU A 163 25.77 28.61 19.38
C GLU A 163 26.04 28.64 20.89
N TYR A 164 25.00 28.43 21.69
CA TYR A 164 25.04 28.32 23.14
C TYR A 164 24.97 26.85 23.57
N LEU A 165 25.73 26.50 24.61
CA LEU A 165 25.66 25.19 25.25
C LEU A 165 24.35 25.06 26.06
N PRO A 166 23.84 23.83 26.29
CA PRO A 166 22.55 23.59 26.96
C PRO A 166 22.38 24.30 28.32
N PHE A 167 23.43 24.37 29.15
CA PHE A 167 23.34 25.06 30.44
C PHE A 167 23.29 26.59 30.31
N GLN A 168 23.89 27.15 29.24
CA GLN A 168 23.91 28.59 29.02
C GLN A 168 22.55 29.08 28.52
N ILE A 169 21.86 28.29 27.69
CA ILE A 169 20.52 28.64 27.20
C ILE A 169 19.46 28.57 28.32
N VAL A 170 19.53 27.56 29.19
CA VAL A 170 18.64 27.44 30.37
C VAL A 170 18.87 28.61 31.35
N GLY A 171 20.09 29.12 31.45
CA GLY A 171 20.45 30.27 32.29
C GLY A 171 20.10 31.64 31.71
N GLN A 172 19.58 31.73 30.48
CA GLN A 172 19.21 33.02 29.88
C GLN A 172 18.02 33.64 30.64
N PRO A 173 18.03 34.97 30.89
CA PRO A 173 16.92 35.62 31.57
C PRO A 173 15.67 35.59 30.69
N ASP A 174 14.48 35.52 31.31
CA ASP A 174 13.20 35.49 30.58
C ASP A 174 13.02 36.68 29.62
N ALA A 175 13.67 37.82 29.88
CA ALA A 175 13.66 38.99 29.00
C ALA A 175 14.45 38.82 27.69
N ALA A 176 15.39 37.87 27.64
CA ALA A 176 16.12 37.54 26.41
C ALA A 176 15.23 36.74 25.43
N TRP A 177 14.27 35.98 25.96
CA TRP A 177 13.32 35.22 25.16
C TRP A 177 12.28 36.16 24.52
N GLY A 178 12.34 36.26 23.20
CA GLY A 178 11.35 36.96 22.37
C GLY A 178 10.10 36.12 22.12
N THR A 179 9.19 36.67 21.30
CA THR A 179 7.91 36.12 20.82
C THR A 179 7.17 35.21 21.80
N ASN A 180 6.08 35.69 22.41
CA ASN A 180 5.24 34.86 23.27
C ASN A 180 4.01 34.38 22.50
N LEU A 181 4.10 33.21 21.87
CA LEU A 181 2.93 32.54 21.29
C LEU A 181 2.28 31.71 22.38
N SER A 182 0.98 31.89 22.60
CA SER A 182 0.26 31.13 23.63
C SER A 182 -1.01 30.53 23.07
N LEU A 183 -1.17 29.22 23.26
CA LEU A 183 -2.41 28.49 22.99
C LEU A 183 -3.07 28.15 24.33
N ARG A 184 -4.35 28.50 24.46
CA ARG A 184 -5.18 28.19 25.62
C ARG A 184 -6.53 27.71 25.10
N ASN A 185 -7.03 26.60 25.65
CA ASN A 185 -8.37 26.08 25.35
C ASN A 185 -8.69 26.07 23.84
N GLY A 186 -7.99 25.25 23.07
CA GLY A 186 -8.16 25.21 21.61
C GLY A 186 -7.36 24.10 20.94
N GLU A 187 -7.66 23.87 19.67
CA GLU A 187 -6.99 22.91 18.81
C GLU A 187 -6.32 23.62 17.63
N ALA A 188 -5.22 23.01 17.18
CA ALA A 188 -4.38 23.34 16.04
C ALA A 188 -5.10 23.77 14.74
N PRO A 189 -4.36 24.41 13.81
CA PRO A 189 -2.98 24.87 13.94
C PRO A 189 -2.88 26.29 14.54
N LEU A 190 -1.97 26.47 15.50
CA LEU A 190 -1.57 27.80 15.96
C LEU A 190 -0.58 28.38 14.96
N ASP A 191 -0.80 29.63 14.59
CA ASP A 191 0.04 30.37 13.67
C ASP A 191 0.53 31.68 14.30
N GLY A 192 1.85 31.91 14.29
CA GLY A 192 2.45 33.11 14.85
C GLY A 192 3.69 33.59 14.13
N LEU A 193 3.75 34.91 13.90
CA LEU A 193 4.95 35.59 13.43
C LEU A 193 6.00 35.69 14.55
N LEU A 194 7.24 35.30 14.24
CA LEU A 194 8.38 35.45 15.14
C LEU A 194 8.85 36.90 15.13
N ARG A 195 8.82 37.55 16.30
CA ARG A 195 9.19 38.95 16.47
C ARG A 195 10.63 39.04 16.94
N ARG A 196 11.44 39.81 16.20
CA ARG A 196 12.85 40.11 16.56
C ARG A 196 13.71 38.85 16.71
N ALA A 197 13.36 37.78 16.00
CA ALA A 197 14.13 36.54 15.96
C ALA A 197 15.16 36.65 14.83
N VAL A 198 16.30 37.31 15.10
CA VAL A 198 17.39 37.48 14.14
C VAL A 198 18.64 36.78 14.66
N GLY A 199 19.19 35.86 13.88
CA GLY A 199 20.41 35.12 14.20
C GLY A 199 20.46 33.77 13.48
N ARG A 200 21.67 33.24 13.26
CA ARG A 200 21.88 31.91 12.65
C ARG A 200 21.14 30.78 13.37
N TYR A 201 21.21 30.76 14.71
CA TYR A 201 20.63 29.74 15.57
C TYR A 201 19.34 30.24 16.22
N LEU A 202 18.34 29.36 16.29
CA LEU A 202 17.08 29.59 17.01
C LEU A 202 16.89 28.52 18.10
N TYR A 203 16.49 28.97 19.28
CA TYR A 203 16.08 28.12 20.38
C TYR A 203 14.59 28.36 20.67
N LEU A 204 13.85 27.28 20.86
CA LEU A 204 12.46 27.33 21.30
C LEU A 204 12.37 26.88 22.75
N ARG A 205 11.68 27.65 23.58
CA ARG A 205 11.26 27.24 24.92
C ARG A 205 9.76 27.00 24.92
N LEU A 206 9.37 25.77 25.21
CA LEU A 206 8.00 25.31 25.30
C LEU A 206 7.66 25.13 26.78
N ASP A 207 6.80 25.99 27.32
CA ASP A 207 6.22 25.79 28.64
C ASP A 207 4.82 25.21 28.48
N LEU A 208 4.62 23.97 28.92
CA LEU A 208 3.35 23.26 28.90
C LEU A 208 2.79 23.23 30.31
N LYS A 209 1.53 23.62 30.48
CA LYS A 209 0.81 23.53 31.75
C LYS A 209 -0.46 22.72 31.57
N GLY A 210 -0.66 21.75 32.45
CA GLY A 210 -1.85 20.92 32.54
C GLY A 210 -2.60 21.13 33.86
N ASN A 211 -3.81 20.59 33.95
CA ASN A 211 -4.63 20.64 35.17
C ASN A 211 -4.42 19.40 36.09
N GLY A 212 -3.48 18.51 35.73
CA GLY A 212 -3.18 17.26 36.43
C GLY A 212 -4.11 16.09 36.11
N ARG A 213 -5.14 16.30 35.27
CA ARG A 213 -6.06 15.27 34.77
C ARG A 213 -6.00 15.13 33.24
N THR A 214 -5.73 16.23 32.55
CA THR A 214 -5.51 16.31 31.10
C THR A 214 -4.18 17.04 30.84
N THR A 215 -3.51 16.66 29.74
CA THR A 215 -2.24 17.24 29.32
C THR A 215 -2.37 17.86 27.92
N PRO A 216 -1.72 19.00 27.66
CA PRO A 216 -1.51 19.46 26.29
C PRO A 216 -0.56 18.52 25.53
N GLU A 217 -0.74 18.42 24.22
CA GLU A 217 0.10 17.62 23.31
C GLU A 217 0.54 18.48 22.13
N ILE A 218 1.82 18.38 21.75
CA ILE A 218 2.37 19.03 20.55
C ILE A 218 2.81 17.92 19.59
N ARG A 219 2.22 17.88 18.39
CA ARG A 219 2.52 16.89 17.35
C ARG A 219 3.65 17.34 16.44
N SER A 220 3.60 18.59 15.99
CA SER A 220 4.64 19.17 15.14
C SER A 220 4.77 20.67 15.35
N ILE A 221 5.98 21.17 15.10
CA ILE A 221 6.28 22.60 15.00
C ILE A 221 7.04 22.78 13.69
N ASP A 222 6.47 23.59 12.80
CA ASP A 222 7.05 23.96 11.52
C ASP A 222 7.57 25.40 11.63
N LEU A 223 8.82 25.61 11.20
CA LEU A 223 9.49 26.90 11.21
C LEU A 223 9.80 27.35 9.80
N GLU A 224 9.49 28.61 9.50
CA GLU A 224 9.75 29.21 8.20
C GLU A 224 10.91 30.20 8.28
N PHE A 225 11.94 29.97 7.45
CA PHE A 225 13.13 30.82 7.33
C PHE A 225 13.80 30.61 5.95
N PRO A 226 14.61 31.59 5.47
CA PRO A 226 14.69 32.96 5.96
C PRO A 226 13.41 33.75 5.61
N ARG A 227 13.16 34.85 6.33
CA ARG A 227 12.03 35.75 6.03
C ARG A 227 12.17 36.36 4.65
N ILE A 228 11.19 36.05 3.79
CA ILE A 228 11.06 36.66 2.47
C ILE A 228 9.83 37.56 2.47
N SER A 229 10.01 38.84 2.81
CA SER A 229 8.88 39.78 2.87
C SER A 229 8.32 40.12 1.49
N LEU A 230 6.98 40.17 1.39
CA LEU A 230 6.26 40.69 0.23
C LEU A 230 6.59 42.17 -0.08
N ARG A 231 7.17 42.92 0.88
CA ARG A 231 7.63 44.30 0.66
C ARG A 231 8.65 44.40 -0.48
N ARG A 232 9.36 43.32 -0.82
CA ARG A 232 10.25 43.25 -2.00
C ARG A 232 9.55 43.59 -3.32
N TYR A 233 8.23 43.41 -3.38
CA TYR A 233 7.40 43.73 -4.54
C TYR A 233 6.77 45.13 -4.46
N LEU A 234 6.99 45.87 -3.38
CA LEU A 234 6.52 47.24 -3.20
C LEU A 234 7.63 48.26 -3.55
N PRO A 235 7.27 49.50 -3.90
CA PRO A 235 8.25 50.57 -4.09
C PRO A 235 9.13 50.80 -2.85
N ALA A 236 10.38 51.22 -3.07
CA ALA A 236 11.38 51.39 -2.00
C ALA A 236 10.94 52.35 -0.87
N VAL A 237 10.01 53.28 -1.13
CA VAL A 237 9.47 54.21 -0.13
C VAL A 237 8.88 53.50 1.11
N PHE A 238 8.35 52.28 0.93
CA PHE A 238 7.80 51.47 2.02
C PHE A 238 8.87 50.77 2.88
N GLY A 239 10.15 50.88 2.52
CA GLY A 239 11.29 50.32 3.26
C GLY A 239 12.30 51.34 3.76
N ASN A 240 12.12 52.64 3.47
CA ASN A 240 13.11 53.67 3.79
C ASN A 240 13.24 53.96 5.28
N ASP A 241 12.12 54.00 6.01
CA ASP A 241 12.09 54.19 7.45
C ASP A 241 11.98 52.83 8.17
N PRO A 242 12.89 52.46 9.09
CA PRO A 242 12.88 51.15 9.75
C PRO A 242 11.61 50.83 10.52
N VAL A 243 10.99 51.84 11.16
CA VAL A 243 9.76 51.64 11.96
C VAL A 243 8.58 51.35 11.03
N SER A 244 8.45 52.14 9.97
CA SER A 244 7.42 51.94 8.94
C SER A 244 7.62 50.63 8.19
N ALA A 245 8.86 50.25 7.90
CA ALA A 245 9.20 48.98 7.25
C ALA A 245 8.79 47.78 8.12
N GLU A 246 9.09 47.79 9.43
CA GLU A 246 8.67 46.74 10.36
C GLU A 246 7.13 46.61 10.38
N PHE A 247 6.42 47.73 10.42
CA PHE A 247 4.96 47.74 10.36
C PHE A 247 4.44 47.16 9.05
N THR A 248 4.95 47.61 7.90
CA THR A 248 4.55 47.12 6.58
C THR A 248 4.83 45.61 6.45
N ASP A 249 6.00 45.15 6.88
CA ASP A 249 6.35 43.73 6.83
C ASP A 249 5.42 42.89 7.71
N ARG A 250 4.95 43.43 8.85
CA ARG A 250 3.95 42.76 9.72
C ARG A 250 2.54 42.80 9.15
N LEU A 251 2.14 43.90 8.51
CA LEU A 251 0.85 44.01 7.82
C LEU A 251 0.77 43.01 6.67
N LEU A 252 1.83 42.92 5.87
CA LEU A 252 1.90 42.00 4.74
C LEU A 252 1.95 40.53 5.16
N ALA A 253 2.51 40.22 6.34
CA ALA A 253 2.53 38.86 6.87
C ALA A 253 1.12 38.25 7.05
N ILE A 254 0.07 39.06 7.23
CA ILE A 254 -1.32 38.58 7.28
C ILE A 254 -1.70 37.90 5.96
N TYR A 255 -1.31 38.51 4.84
CA TYR A 255 -1.60 38.00 3.50
C TYR A 255 -0.66 36.88 3.07
N ASP A 256 0.53 36.81 3.68
CA ASP A 256 1.55 35.82 3.36
C ASP A 256 1.03 34.39 3.61
N SER A 257 0.23 34.17 4.65
CA SER A 257 -0.35 32.86 4.98
C SER A 257 -1.04 32.17 3.78
N GLY A 258 -1.91 32.89 3.06
CA GLY A 258 -2.60 32.36 1.89
C GLY A 258 -1.69 32.18 0.67
N PHE A 259 -0.73 33.09 0.46
CA PHE A 259 0.25 32.93 -0.63
C PHE A 259 1.16 31.73 -0.39
N ARG A 260 1.59 31.49 0.85
CA ARG A 260 2.43 30.33 1.22
C ARG A 260 1.71 29.01 1.02
N GLU A 261 0.41 28.95 1.30
CA GLU A 261 -0.37 27.76 0.99
C GLU A 261 -0.33 27.45 -0.52
N ILE A 262 -0.52 28.47 -1.36
CA ILE A 262 -0.46 28.33 -2.82
C ILE A 262 0.95 27.96 -3.28
N GLU A 263 1.99 28.64 -2.78
CA GLU A 263 3.40 28.32 -3.07
C GLU A 263 3.73 26.87 -2.69
N GLY A 264 3.32 26.42 -1.49
CA GLY A 264 3.50 25.04 -1.07
C GLY A 264 2.76 24.02 -1.94
N GLN A 265 1.58 24.37 -2.45
CA GLN A 265 0.88 23.54 -3.45
C GLN A 265 1.67 23.47 -4.78
N ILE A 266 2.26 24.58 -5.23
CA ILE A 266 3.08 24.65 -6.44
C ILE A 266 4.37 23.84 -6.26
N ASP A 267 5.08 24.03 -5.15
CA ASP A 267 6.34 23.35 -4.85
C ASP A 267 6.15 21.83 -4.77
N THR A 268 5.02 21.38 -4.21
CA THR A 268 4.69 19.96 -4.13
C THR A 268 3.95 19.42 -5.36
N GLN A 269 3.59 20.27 -6.33
CA GLN A 269 2.80 19.89 -7.51
C GLN A 269 3.47 18.79 -8.33
N ALA A 270 4.81 18.75 -8.35
CA ALA A 270 5.57 17.73 -9.05
C ALA A 270 5.14 16.28 -8.68
N ARG A 271 4.69 16.07 -7.44
CA ARG A 271 4.21 14.75 -6.96
C ARG A 271 2.96 14.25 -7.70
N LEU A 272 2.21 15.14 -8.36
CA LEU A 272 1.01 14.81 -9.14
C LEU A 272 1.33 14.31 -10.55
N TYR A 273 2.58 14.43 -11.00
CA TYR A 273 3.00 14.03 -12.35
C TYR A 273 3.75 12.68 -12.38
N ASP A 274 4.32 12.23 -11.26
CA ASP A 274 4.87 10.87 -11.17
C ASP A 274 3.76 9.86 -10.81
N PRO A 275 3.46 8.87 -11.67
CA PRO A 275 2.49 7.83 -11.37
C PRO A 275 2.73 7.07 -10.06
N MET A 276 3.96 7.10 -9.52
CA MET A 276 4.29 6.42 -8.26
C MET A 276 3.94 7.24 -7.02
N SER A 277 3.89 8.57 -7.09
CA SER A 277 3.57 9.45 -5.95
C SER A 277 2.17 10.07 -6.03
N THR A 278 1.57 10.12 -7.22
CA THR A 278 0.29 10.80 -7.46
C THR A 278 -0.83 10.18 -6.61
N PRO A 279 -1.76 10.96 -6.02
CA PRO A 279 -2.92 10.41 -5.31
C PRO A 279 -3.76 9.49 -6.20
N THR A 280 -4.31 8.41 -5.64
CA THR A 280 -5.05 7.38 -6.38
C THR A 280 -6.21 7.92 -7.19
N ALA A 281 -6.91 8.94 -6.65
CA ALA A 281 -8.02 9.61 -7.31
C ALA A 281 -7.62 10.31 -8.62
N MET A 282 -6.36 10.74 -8.74
CA MET A 282 -5.85 11.52 -9.86
C MET A 282 -5.15 10.67 -10.93
N LEU A 283 -4.98 9.36 -10.70
CA LEU A 283 -4.36 8.45 -11.67
C LEU A 283 -5.12 8.42 -13.02
N SER A 284 -6.45 8.42 -12.99
CA SER A 284 -7.26 8.42 -14.21
C SER A 284 -7.12 9.73 -14.98
N TRP A 285 -6.98 10.86 -14.27
CA TRP A 285 -6.70 12.15 -14.89
C TRP A 285 -5.33 12.12 -15.58
N LEU A 286 -4.28 11.64 -14.90
CA LEU A 286 -2.94 11.52 -15.46
C LEU A 286 -2.93 10.59 -16.69
N GLY A 287 -3.62 9.45 -16.62
CA GLY A 287 -3.82 8.55 -17.77
C GLY A 287 -4.51 9.22 -18.95
N GLY A 288 -5.48 10.09 -18.68
CA GLY A 288 -6.16 10.89 -19.71
C GLY A 288 -5.24 11.80 -20.50
N TRP A 289 -4.22 12.39 -19.86
CA TRP A 289 -3.25 13.27 -20.54
C TRP A 289 -2.39 12.54 -21.57
N ILE A 290 -2.04 11.29 -21.28
CA ILE A 290 -1.19 10.45 -22.13
C ILE A 290 -1.98 9.46 -23.00
N GLY A 291 -3.31 9.54 -22.99
CA GLY A 291 -4.18 8.66 -23.78
C GLY A 291 -4.18 7.19 -23.34
N VAL A 292 -3.87 6.92 -22.07
CA VAL A 292 -3.87 5.57 -21.48
C VAL A 292 -5.15 5.37 -20.66
N PRO A 293 -6.12 4.58 -21.16
CA PRO A 293 -7.33 4.29 -20.41
C PRO A 293 -7.00 3.39 -19.20
N LEU A 294 -7.44 3.80 -18.01
CA LEU A 294 -7.27 3.03 -16.78
C LEU A 294 -8.59 2.42 -16.35
N GLU A 295 -8.61 1.09 -16.33
CA GLU A 295 -9.78 0.32 -15.95
C GLU A 295 -10.00 0.31 -14.42
N ARG A 296 -11.24 0.54 -13.99
CA ARG A 296 -11.61 0.61 -12.56
C ARG A 296 -11.44 -0.72 -11.81
N GLN A 297 -11.43 -1.83 -12.54
CA GLN A 297 -11.27 -3.19 -12.04
C GLN A 297 -9.81 -3.56 -11.77
N TRP A 298 -8.85 -2.74 -12.21
CA TRP A 298 -7.44 -2.94 -11.89
C TRP A 298 -7.11 -2.42 -10.51
N SER A 299 -6.22 -3.13 -9.81
CA SER A 299 -5.65 -2.66 -8.55
C SER A 299 -4.85 -1.37 -8.75
N GLU A 300 -4.75 -0.56 -7.70
CA GLU A 300 -3.98 0.68 -7.73
C GLU A 300 -2.54 0.44 -8.22
N ALA A 301 -1.85 -0.55 -7.64
CA ALA A 301 -0.48 -0.90 -8.02
C ALA A 301 -0.35 -1.18 -9.53
N LYS A 302 -1.33 -1.88 -10.13
CA LYS A 302 -1.34 -2.18 -11.56
C LYS A 302 -1.55 -0.93 -12.41
N ARG A 303 -2.45 -0.03 -12.01
CA ARG A 303 -2.64 1.27 -12.69
C ARG A 303 -1.37 2.09 -12.68
N ARG A 304 -0.69 2.20 -11.52
CA ARG A 304 0.58 2.93 -11.38
C ARG A 304 1.68 2.33 -12.26
N GLN A 305 1.82 1.00 -12.28
CA GLN A 305 2.80 0.31 -13.13
C GLN A 305 2.52 0.53 -14.62
N ILE A 306 1.26 0.44 -15.06
CA ILE A 306 0.87 0.66 -16.46
C ILE A 306 1.21 2.08 -16.90
N LEU A 307 0.88 3.08 -16.07
CA LEU A 307 1.22 4.49 -16.32
C LEU A 307 2.73 4.73 -16.31
N LYS A 308 3.46 4.17 -15.35
CA LYS A 308 4.92 4.36 -15.25
C LYS A 308 5.64 3.81 -16.47
N ALA A 309 5.17 2.68 -17.01
CA ALA A 309 5.71 2.07 -18.22
C ALA A 309 5.08 2.63 -19.52
N ALA A 310 4.13 3.56 -19.43
CA ALA A 310 3.41 4.06 -20.59
C ALA A 310 4.29 4.84 -21.55
N SER A 311 5.20 5.69 -21.06
CA SER A 311 6.07 6.51 -21.92
C SER A 311 6.87 5.66 -22.90
N ALA A 312 7.61 4.67 -22.39
CA ALA A 312 8.39 3.76 -23.22
C ALA A 312 7.51 2.86 -24.11
N ARG A 313 6.27 2.54 -23.69
CA ARG A 313 5.35 1.71 -24.47
C ARG A 313 4.72 2.48 -25.63
N LEU A 314 4.43 3.76 -25.44
CA LEU A 314 3.81 4.60 -26.46
C LEU A 314 4.70 4.73 -27.71
N ASP A 315 6.03 4.73 -27.54
CA ASP A 315 7.00 4.73 -28.65
C ASP A 315 6.92 3.47 -29.53
N VAL A 316 6.51 2.35 -28.94
CA VAL A 316 6.37 1.04 -29.61
C VAL A 316 4.92 0.60 -29.72
N ARG A 317 3.96 1.54 -29.62
CA ARG A 317 2.54 1.26 -29.74
C ARG A 317 2.21 0.68 -31.11
N GLY A 318 1.30 -0.29 -31.14
CA GLY A 318 0.93 -0.98 -32.38
C GLY A 318 1.93 -2.03 -32.85
N THR A 319 3.03 -2.24 -32.12
CA THR A 319 4.01 -3.29 -32.40
C THR A 319 3.80 -4.51 -31.48
N LEU A 320 4.32 -5.66 -31.91
CA LEU A 320 4.30 -6.88 -31.10
C LEU A 320 5.03 -6.70 -29.75
N PRO A 321 6.24 -6.11 -29.67
CA PRO A 321 6.89 -5.82 -28.38
C PRO A 321 6.07 -4.94 -27.44
N GLY A 322 5.38 -3.91 -27.98
CA GLY A 322 4.51 -3.04 -27.18
C GLY A 322 3.32 -3.80 -26.58
N LEU A 323 2.65 -4.61 -27.40
CA LEU A 323 1.54 -5.47 -26.96
C LEU A 323 2.02 -6.50 -25.93
N GLN A 324 3.16 -7.16 -26.16
CA GLN A 324 3.74 -8.11 -25.22
C GLN A 324 4.07 -7.46 -23.87
N SER A 325 4.64 -6.25 -23.87
CA SER A 325 4.93 -5.48 -22.66
C SER A 325 3.66 -5.14 -21.85
N LEU A 326 2.57 -4.76 -22.53
CA LEU A 326 1.27 -4.57 -21.89
C LEU A 326 0.77 -5.88 -21.27
N LEU A 327 0.75 -6.97 -22.03
CA LEU A 327 0.25 -8.27 -21.56
C LEU A 327 1.08 -8.79 -20.38
N ALA A 328 2.40 -8.56 -20.40
CA ALA A 328 3.29 -8.90 -19.31
C ALA A 328 2.90 -8.19 -18.00
N THR A 329 2.51 -6.92 -18.10
CA THR A 329 2.05 -6.12 -16.96
C THR A 329 0.65 -6.54 -16.51
N LEU A 330 -0.30 -6.74 -17.45
CA LEU A 330 -1.66 -7.16 -17.13
C LEU A 330 -1.71 -8.54 -16.46
N PHE A 331 -0.86 -9.46 -16.91
CA PHE A 331 -0.80 -10.83 -16.41
C PHE A 331 0.27 -11.07 -15.35
N ASP A 332 0.91 -10.01 -14.84
CA ASP A 332 1.99 -10.06 -13.84
C ASP A 332 3.10 -11.07 -14.20
N LEU A 333 3.41 -11.16 -15.49
CA LEU A 333 4.48 -11.99 -16.05
C LEU A 333 5.83 -11.26 -16.03
N ASN A 334 5.83 -9.95 -15.77
CA ASN A 334 7.02 -9.18 -15.39
C ASN A 334 7.48 -9.56 -13.98
N ARG A 335 7.82 -10.83 -13.76
CA ARG A 335 8.60 -11.22 -12.60
C ARG A 335 10.06 -11.00 -12.93
N SER A 336 10.63 -9.92 -12.40
CA SER A 336 12.04 -9.97 -12.04
C SER A 336 12.19 -11.13 -11.05
N LEU A 337 12.62 -12.29 -11.53
CA LEU A 337 12.90 -13.46 -10.69
C LEU A 337 14.08 -13.21 -9.73
N CYS A 338 14.75 -12.06 -9.82
CA CYS A 338 15.80 -11.67 -8.89
C CYS A 338 15.21 -11.11 -7.58
N GLN A 339 15.09 -11.98 -6.58
CA GLN A 339 15.02 -11.62 -5.16
C GLN A 339 16.43 -11.54 -4.52
N CYS A 340 17.49 -11.26 -5.30
CA CYS A 340 18.84 -11.10 -4.74
C CYS A 340 19.05 -9.68 -4.21
N PRO A 341 19.61 -9.50 -3.00
CA PRO A 341 20.11 -8.21 -2.53
C PRO A 341 21.09 -7.63 -3.55
N ARG A 342 20.98 -6.31 -3.80
CA ARG A 342 21.63 -5.59 -4.91
C ARG A 342 23.15 -5.79 -5.00
N ASP A 343 23.79 -6.20 -3.91
CA ASP A 343 25.26 -6.26 -3.80
C ASP A 343 25.87 -7.59 -4.28
N ARG A 344 25.05 -8.57 -4.69
CA ARG A 344 25.53 -9.91 -5.12
C ARG A 344 24.97 -10.42 -6.45
N CYS A 345 24.21 -9.61 -7.20
CA CYS A 345 23.72 -10.06 -8.50
C CYS A 345 24.84 -9.88 -9.55
N ASP A 346 25.55 -10.96 -9.85
CA ASP A 346 26.42 -11.03 -11.02
C ASP A 346 25.53 -10.93 -12.28
N ARG A 347 25.53 -9.76 -12.95
CA ARG A 347 24.62 -9.41 -14.06
C ARG A 347 24.81 -10.26 -15.33
N ARG A 348 25.61 -11.32 -15.30
CA ARG A 348 26.04 -12.00 -16.52
C ARG A 348 25.06 -13.04 -17.03
N GLU A 349 24.21 -13.63 -16.19
CA GLU A 349 23.22 -14.62 -16.66
C GLU A 349 21.92 -14.48 -15.87
N THR A 350 21.10 -13.48 -16.22
CA THR A 350 19.67 -13.61 -15.92
C THR A 350 19.16 -14.81 -16.71
N PRO A 351 18.59 -15.85 -16.08
CA PRO A 351 17.91 -16.90 -16.85
C PRO A 351 16.91 -16.19 -17.75
N TYR A 352 17.10 -16.36 -19.05
CA TYR A 352 16.31 -15.71 -20.09
C TYR A 352 14.88 -16.21 -19.91
N TRP A 353 14.09 -15.50 -19.12
CA TRP A 353 12.66 -15.73 -19.07
C TRP A 353 12.15 -15.26 -20.41
N ASP A 354 12.11 -16.18 -21.37
CA ASP A 354 11.45 -15.95 -22.64
C ASP A 354 9.99 -15.70 -22.35
N PHE A 355 9.56 -14.47 -22.63
CA PHE A 355 8.16 -14.10 -22.52
C PHE A 355 7.36 -15.11 -23.33
N PRO A 356 6.40 -15.84 -22.72
CA PRO A 356 5.65 -16.84 -23.47
C PRO A 356 4.97 -16.15 -24.64
N PRO A 357 4.98 -16.75 -25.85
CA PRO A 357 4.34 -16.13 -27.00
C PRO A 357 2.82 -16.16 -26.82
N LEU A 358 2.29 -15.17 -26.10
CA LEU A 358 0.85 -15.02 -25.86
C LEU A 358 0.10 -14.51 -27.08
N VAL A 359 0.80 -14.15 -28.15
CA VAL A 359 0.22 -13.53 -29.34
C VAL A 359 0.56 -14.38 -30.55
N LEU A 360 -0.48 -14.87 -31.22
CA LEU A 360 -0.39 -15.55 -32.51
C LEU A 360 -0.87 -14.59 -33.61
N GLU A 361 0.07 -14.14 -34.42
CA GLU A 361 -0.24 -13.40 -35.65
C GLU A 361 -0.67 -14.39 -36.72
N HIS A 362 -1.88 -14.19 -37.28
CA HIS A 362 -2.49 -15.20 -38.17
C HIS A 362 -1.74 -15.37 -39.48
N PHE A 363 -0.95 -14.40 -39.93
CA PHE A 363 -0.11 -14.58 -41.10
C PHE A 363 0.88 -15.75 -40.95
N LYS A 364 1.24 -16.14 -39.72
CA LYS A 364 2.08 -17.33 -39.45
C LYS A 364 1.34 -18.64 -39.70
N LEU A 365 0.00 -18.60 -39.77
CA LEU A 365 -0.85 -19.74 -40.13
C LEU A 365 -1.01 -19.89 -41.65
N CYS A 366 -0.48 -18.96 -42.46
CA CYS A 366 -0.49 -19.06 -43.91
C CYS A 366 0.35 -20.25 -44.38
N ARG A 367 -0.32 -21.37 -44.69
CA ARG A 367 0.29 -22.62 -45.19
C ARG A 367 0.18 -22.74 -46.71
N TRP A 368 0.57 -21.69 -47.42
CA TRP A 368 0.49 -21.64 -48.89
C TRP A 368 1.77 -22.17 -49.53
N LEU A 369 1.59 -22.97 -50.58
CA LEU A 369 2.70 -23.47 -51.39
C LEU A 369 3.30 -22.31 -52.20
N PHE A 370 4.53 -21.91 -51.90
CA PHE A 370 5.30 -21.03 -52.77
C PHE A 370 6.12 -21.87 -53.75
N LEU A 371 5.86 -21.70 -55.04
CA LEU A 371 6.59 -22.37 -56.13
C LEU A 371 8.09 -22.05 -56.02
N GLY A 372 8.91 -23.11 -55.89
CA GLY A 372 10.38 -23.00 -55.76
C GLY A 372 10.92 -22.91 -54.32
N SER A 373 10.07 -22.69 -53.32
CA SER A 373 10.49 -22.60 -51.90
C SER A 373 9.67 -23.48 -50.95
N SER A 374 8.66 -24.19 -51.46
CA SER A 374 7.80 -25.09 -50.67
C SER A 374 7.72 -26.49 -51.29
N ARG A 375 7.60 -27.53 -50.45
CA ARG A 375 7.38 -28.91 -50.88
C ARG A 375 5.90 -29.26 -50.79
N LEU A 376 5.38 -30.00 -51.77
CA LEU A 376 4.03 -30.53 -51.76
C LEU A 376 3.91 -31.61 -50.65
N GLY A 377 2.97 -31.46 -49.72
CA GLY A 377 2.76 -32.38 -48.59
C GLY A 377 1.82 -31.79 -47.53
N ASP A 378 1.77 -32.38 -46.33
CA ASP A 378 0.84 -32.06 -45.22
C ASP A 378 0.89 -30.61 -44.71
N GLN A 379 1.91 -29.85 -45.13
CA GLN A 379 2.16 -28.46 -44.74
C GLN A 379 1.74 -27.45 -45.82
N ALA A 380 1.24 -27.91 -46.98
CA ALA A 380 0.91 -27.06 -48.12
C ALA A 380 -0.54 -27.30 -48.56
N VAL A 381 -1.39 -26.28 -48.45
CA VAL A 381 -2.76 -26.33 -48.98
C VAL A 381 -2.76 -25.66 -50.35
N LEU A 382 -3.07 -26.42 -51.40
CA LEU A 382 -3.23 -25.89 -52.75
C LEU A 382 -4.55 -25.12 -52.89
N TRP A 383 -5.67 -25.71 -52.43
CA TRP A 383 -7.02 -25.12 -52.46
C TRP A 383 -7.94 -25.76 -51.39
N GLY A 384 -8.91 -25.03 -50.82
CA GLY A 384 -9.84 -25.56 -49.81
C GLY A 384 -11.20 -24.87 -49.76
N LYS A 385 -12.27 -25.67 -49.60
CA LYS A 385 -13.71 -25.27 -49.68
C LYS A 385 -14.20 -24.28 -48.60
N ALA A 386 -13.45 -24.08 -47.51
CA ALA A 386 -14.00 -23.48 -46.29
C ALA A 386 -13.59 -22.02 -46.01
N ILE A 387 -12.60 -21.48 -46.71
CA ILE A 387 -11.83 -20.36 -46.16
C ILE A 387 -12.31 -18.99 -46.66
N VAL A 388 -12.65 -18.90 -47.94
CA VAL A 388 -13.30 -17.73 -48.52
C VAL A 388 -14.63 -18.21 -49.04
N ASN A 389 -15.68 -18.04 -48.25
CA ASN A 389 -17.05 -18.41 -48.61
C ASN A 389 -17.58 -17.50 -49.74
N ARG A 390 -16.90 -17.50 -50.89
CA ARG A 390 -17.29 -16.83 -52.13
C ARG A 390 -18.30 -17.71 -52.86
N ALA A 391 -19.10 -17.10 -53.72
CA ALA A 391 -20.07 -17.81 -54.54
C ALA A 391 -19.37 -18.92 -55.34
N GLN A 392 -19.58 -20.17 -54.92
CA GLN A 392 -19.09 -21.37 -55.57
C GLN A 392 -20.31 -22.14 -56.06
N LEU A 393 -20.25 -22.62 -57.32
CA LEU A 393 -21.16 -23.65 -57.80
C LEU A 393 -21.04 -24.86 -56.86
N ASP A 394 -22.18 -25.38 -56.41
CA ASP A 394 -22.31 -26.46 -55.41
C ASP A 394 -21.90 -26.10 -53.95
N GLY A 395 -21.72 -24.80 -53.65
CA GLY A 395 -21.43 -24.27 -52.31
C GLY A 395 -22.39 -23.14 -51.88
N GLY A 396 -21.88 -21.92 -51.72
CA GLY A 396 -22.66 -20.75 -51.28
C GLY A 396 -23.52 -20.07 -52.36
N ALA A 397 -23.52 -20.55 -53.60
CA ALA A 397 -24.37 -20.02 -54.67
C ALA A 397 -25.68 -20.82 -54.74
N VAL A 398 -26.81 -20.17 -54.43
CA VAL A 398 -28.16 -20.75 -54.56
C VAL A 398 -28.81 -20.20 -55.83
N VAL A 399 -29.47 -21.07 -56.60
CA VAL A 399 -30.25 -20.67 -57.78
C VAL A 399 -31.34 -19.68 -57.33
N GLY A 400 -31.37 -18.49 -57.92
CA GLY A 400 -32.29 -17.39 -57.55
C GLY A 400 -31.79 -16.44 -56.46
N LYS A 401 -30.69 -16.74 -55.75
CA LYS A 401 -30.07 -15.84 -54.76
C LYS A 401 -28.57 -16.13 -54.61
N SER A 402 -27.74 -15.44 -55.38
CA SER A 402 -26.28 -15.52 -55.27
C SER A 402 -25.69 -14.16 -54.90
N GLN A 403 -24.90 -14.10 -53.82
CA GLN A 403 -24.21 -12.88 -53.41
C GLN A 403 -22.85 -12.80 -54.13
N LEU A 404 -22.73 -11.88 -55.09
CA LEU A 404 -21.45 -11.56 -55.71
C LEU A 404 -20.58 -10.78 -54.72
N ARG A 405 -19.59 -11.44 -54.13
CA ARG A 405 -18.53 -10.80 -53.34
C ARG A 405 -17.31 -10.58 -54.24
N ALA A 406 -17.23 -9.42 -54.86
CA ALA A 406 -16.12 -9.03 -55.74
C ALA A 406 -14.97 -8.32 -55.00
N ILE A 407 -15.18 -7.93 -53.74
CA ILE A 407 -14.19 -7.22 -52.92
C ILE A 407 -14.02 -8.00 -51.61
N PRO A 408 -12.78 -8.26 -51.18
CA PRO A 408 -11.50 -7.83 -51.78
C PRO A 408 -11.05 -8.68 -52.99
N ASP A 409 -9.84 -8.46 -53.52
CA ASP A 409 -9.27 -9.18 -54.68
C ASP A 409 -9.25 -10.71 -54.47
N PRO A 410 -9.95 -11.51 -55.30
CA PRO A 410 -9.95 -12.97 -55.20
C PRO A 410 -8.56 -13.61 -55.25
N HIS A 411 -7.63 -13.02 -56.00
CA HIS A 411 -6.27 -13.56 -56.13
C HIS A 411 -5.46 -13.44 -54.83
N ARG A 412 -5.87 -12.53 -53.94
CA ARG A 412 -5.19 -12.27 -52.66
C ARG A 412 -5.93 -12.85 -51.46
N ASP A 413 -7.08 -13.48 -51.64
CA ASP A 413 -7.80 -14.14 -50.55
C ASP A 413 -6.95 -15.08 -49.67
N PRO A 414 -6.03 -15.87 -50.26
CA PRO A 414 -5.06 -16.63 -49.50
C PRO A 414 -4.36 -15.86 -48.37
N LEU A 415 -4.00 -14.61 -48.67
CA LEU A 415 -3.31 -13.70 -47.77
C LEU A 415 -4.30 -12.93 -46.91
N LEU A 416 -5.37 -12.42 -47.52
CA LEU A 416 -6.37 -11.55 -46.86
C LEU A 416 -7.17 -12.27 -45.78
N THR A 417 -7.31 -13.59 -45.87
CA THR A 417 -7.97 -14.40 -44.83
C THR A 417 -7.24 -14.27 -43.48
N HIS A 418 -5.91 -14.23 -43.50
CA HIS A 418 -5.06 -14.22 -42.30
C HIS A 418 -4.40 -12.86 -42.04
N ALA A 419 -4.49 -11.92 -42.99
CA ALA A 419 -3.93 -10.58 -42.87
C ALA A 419 -4.63 -9.79 -41.76
N ASN A 420 -3.87 -8.94 -41.08
CA ASN A 420 -4.35 -8.03 -40.03
C ASN A 420 -5.17 -8.73 -38.94
N ARG A 421 -4.90 -10.01 -38.66
CA ARG A 421 -5.58 -10.79 -37.62
C ARG A 421 -4.57 -11.32 -36.62
N LEU A 422 -4.91 -11.24 -35.34
CA LEU A 422 -4.13 -11.86 -34.27
C LEU A 422 -5.04 -12.53 -33.23
N THR A 423 -4.49 -13.52 -32.55
CA THR A 423 -5.12 -14.13 -31.37
C THR A 423 -4.24 -13.89 -30.16
N VAL A 424 -4.83 -13.35 -29.09
CA VAL A 424 -4.18 -13.20 -27.80
C VAL A 424 -4.64 -14.30 -26.86
N PHE A 425 -3.71 -15.09 -26.34
CA PHE A 425 -3.97 -16.11 -25.34
C PHE A 425 -3.88 -15.52 -23.94
N ALA A 426 -4.97 -15.59 -23.20
CA ALA A 426 -5.07 -15.11 -21.84
C ALA A 426 -5.39 -16.29 -20.90
N PRO A 427 -4.74 -16.42 -19.73
CA PRO A 427 -5.13 -17.43 -18.76
C PRO A 427 -6.57 -17.21 -18.27
N VAL A 428 -7.38 -18.27 -18.17
CA VAL A 428 -8.77 -18.19 -17.65
C VAL A 428 -8.83 -17.54 -16.25
N SER A 429 -7.78 -17.71 -15.44
CA SER A 429 -7.66 -17.09 -14.12
C SER A 429 -7.72 -15.55 -14.16
N ARG A 430 -7.29 -14.93 -15.27
CA ARG A 430 -7.28 -13.48 -15.49
C ARG A 430 -8.63 -12.94 -15.98
N GLY A 431 -9.42 -13.77 -16.66
CA GLY A 431 -10.74 -13.44 -17.22
C GLY A 431 -11.91 -14.18 -16.56
N ARG A 432 -11.90 -14.37 -15.23
CA ARG A 432 -12.97 -15.10 -14.51
C ARG A 432 -14.34 -14.42 -14.60
N THR A 433 -14.39 -13.10 -14.63
CA THR A 433 -15.62 -12.30 -14.71
C THR A 433 -15.72 -11.56 -16.04
N THR A 434 -16.94 -11.24 -16.47
CA THR A 434 -17.21 -10.55 -17.73
C THR A 434 -16.57 -9.16 -17.75
N GLU A 435 -16.56 -8.46 -16.62
CA GLU A 435 -15.97 -7.13 -16.46
C GLU A 435 -14.45 -7.18 -16.66
N ARG A 436 -13.78 -8.21 -16.12
CA ARG A 436 -12.34 -8.41 -16.33
C ARG A 436 -12.00 -8.74 -17.78
N ARG A 437 -12.87 -9.47 -18.49
CA ARG A 437 -12.69 -9.75 -19.92
C ARG A 437 -12.76 -8.47 -20.74
N LYS A 438 -13.81 -7.67 -20.52
CA LYS A 438 -13.95 -6.35 -21.14
C LYS A 438 -12.76 -5.44 -20.83
N ALA A 439 -12.23 -5.46 -19.60
CA ALA A 439 -11.02 -4.73 -19.22
C ALA A 439 -9.81 -5.08 -20.10
N ILE A 440 -9.58 -6.38 -20.29
CA ILE A 440 -8.44 -6.91 -21.04
C ILE A 440 -8.63 -6.59 -22.52
N GLU A 441 -9.82 -6.81 -23.06
CA GLU A 441 -10.16 -6.48 -24.45
C GLU A 441 -10.02 -4.98 -24.74
N SER A 442 -10.50 -4.12 -23.85
CA SER A 442 -10.35 -2.66 -23.93
C SER A 442 -8.87 -2.24 -23.96
N ALA A 443 -8.05 -2.79 -23.05
CA ALA A 443 -6.63 -2.50 -22.99
C ALA A 443 -5.85 -3.02 -24.22
N ILE A 444 -6.19 -4.21 -24.72
CA ILE A 444 -5.61 -4.72 -25.97
C ILE A 444 -6.03 -3.82 -27.13
N ARG A 445 -7.30 -3.41 -27.19
CA ARG A 445 -7.78 -2.53 -28.26
C ARG A 445 -7.08 -1.18 -28.29
N SER A 446 -6.66 -0.65 -27.15
CA SER A 446 -5.90 0.60 -27.12
C SER A 446 -4.49 0.46 -27.69
N GLU A 447 -3.88 -0.74 -27.65
CA GLU A 447 -2.53 -0.97 -28.19
C GLU A 447 -2.55 -1.43 -29.66
N VAL A 448 -3.60 -2.14 -30.08
CA VAL A 448 -3.69 -2.72 -31.42
C VAL A 448 -4.08 -1.66 -32.47
N PRO A 449 -3.42 -1.63 -33.65
CA PRO A 449 -3.78 -0.68 -34.71
C PRO A 449 -5.22 -0.84 -35.18
N ALA A 450 -5.80 0.24 -35.71
CA ALA A 450 -7.21 0.28 -36.07
C ALA A 450 -7.62 -0.81 -37.08
N THR A 451 -6.73 -1.11 -38.02
CA THR A 451 -6.89 -2.08 -39.11
C THR A 451 -6.76 -3.54 -38.69
N VAL A 452 -6.25 -3.80 -37.48
CA VAL A 452 -6.00 -5.15 -36.98
C VAL A 452 -7.20 -5.62 -36.17
N ASP A 453 -7.73 -6.78 -36.58
CA ASP A 453 -8.73 -7.56 -35.88
C ASP A 453 -8.05 -8.50 -34.87
N PHE A 454 -8.63 -8.64 -33.69
CA PHE A 454 -8.07 -9.52 -32.66
C PHE A 454 -9.13 -10.33 -31.95
N ASP A 455 -8.76 -11.56 -31.60
CA ASP A 455 -9.58 -12.46 -30.79
C ASP A 455 -8.84 -12.81 -29.48
N VAL A 456 -9.53 -12.75 -28.34
CA VAL A 456 -8.94 -13.09 -27.04
C VAL A 456 -9.39 -14.49 -26.64
N ARG A 457 -8.46 -15.45 -26.66
CA ARG A 457 -8.72 -16.83 -26.27
C ARG A 457 -8.33 -17.08 -24.82
N TYR A 458 -9.34 -17.38 -24.00
CA TYR A 458 -9.12 -17.75 -22.61
C TYR A 458 -8.75 -19.22 -22.47
N VAL A 459 -7.53 -19.47 -22.00
CA VAL A 459 -6.94 -20.81 -21.94
C VAL A 459 -6.93 -21.34 -20.51
N GLY A 460 -7.48 -22.53 -20.32
CA GLY A 460 -7.47 -23.25 -19.05
C GLY A 460 -6.39 -24.34 -19.01
N PRO A 461 -5.96 -24.80 -17.81
CA PRO A 461 -4.90 -25.79 -17.64
C PRO A 461 -5.41 -27.21 -17.94
N ARG A 462 -5.66 -27.51 -19.23
CA ARG A 462 -6.30 -28.76 -19.67
C ARG A 462 -5.47 -29.59 -20.65
N PHE A 463 -4.40 -29.02 -21.23
CA PHE A 463 -3.42 -29.67 -22.13
C PHE A 463 -4.05 -30.69 -23.11
N ARG A 464 -5.11 -30.29 -23.83
CA ARG A 464 -5.84 -31.17 -24.77
C ARG A 464 -5.25 -31.07 -26.17
N ILE A 465 -4.40 -32.05 -26.51
CA ILE A 465 -3.80 -32.17 -27.84
C ILE A 465 -4.89 -32.39 -28.90
N GLY A 466 -4.83 -31.66 -30.02
CA GLY A 466 -5.78 -31.76 -31.14
C GLY A 466 -7.11 -31.03 -30.97
N VAL A 467 -7.41 -30.48 -29.78
CA VAL A 467 -8.65 -29.74 -29.50
C VAL A 467 -8.38 -28.33 -28.98
N GLN A 468 -7.43 -28.19 -28.07
CA GLN A 468 -7.15 -26.93 -27.38
C GLN A 468 -5.68 -26.52 -27.43
N SER A 469 -4.74 -27.43 -27.70
CA SER A 469 -3.31 -27.18 -27.46
C SER A 469 -2.48 -26.98 -28.74
N MET A 470 -1.98 -25.75 -28.93
CA MET A 470 -0.80 -25.39 -29.70
C MET A 470 0.40 -25.21 -28.75
N VAL A 471 1.31 -26.20 -28.77
CA VAL A 471 2.50 -26.20 -27.90
C VAL A 471 3.25 -24.88 -28.02
N GLY A 472 3.47 -24.22 -26.87
CA GLY A 472 4.15 -22.93 -26.77
C GLY A 472 3.26 -21.69 -26.75
N LEU A 473 1.99 -21.75 -27.22
CA LEU A 473 1.09 -20.59 -27.29
C LEU A 473 0.00 -20.61 -26.20
N ASP A 474 -0.73 -21.72 -26.11
CA ASP A 474 -1.87 -21.93 -25.20
C ASP A 474 -1.57 -23.02 -24.16
N THR A 475 -0.29 -23.23 -23.90
CA THR A 475 0.19 -24.22 -22.95
C THR A 475 0.19 -23.63 -21.54
N VAL A 476 -0.88 -23.88 -20.78
CA VAL A 476 -1.00 -23.46 -19.38
C VAL A 476 -0.86 -24.67 -18.47
N VAL A 477 0.20 -24.72 -17.67
CA VAL A 477 0.36 -25.73 -16.61
C VAL A 477 -0.23 -25.16 -15.32
N GLY A 478 -1.31 -25.78 -14.84
CA GLY A 478 -1.95 -25.43 -13.57
C GLY A 478 -1.31 -26.18 -12.39
N ARG A 479 -1.50 -25.66 -11.18
CA ARG A 479 -1.20 -26.42 -9.96
C ARG A 479 -2.13 -27.64 -9.89
N ILE A 480 -1.59 -28.79 -9.47
CA ILE A 480 -2.38 -29.99 -9.18
C ILE A 480 -3.46 -29.61 -8.14
N PRO A 481 -4.75 -29.83 -8.41
CA PRO A 481 -5.81 -29.51 -7.45
C PRO A 481 -5.63 -30.35 -6.17
N SER A 482 -5.85 -29.74 -5.01
CA SER A 482 -5.83 -30.47 -3.73
C SER A 482 -6.89 -31.56 -3.76
N PRO A 483 -6.58 -32.79 -3.30
CA PRO A 483 -7.57 -33.85 -3.25
C PRO A 483 -8.70 -33.45 -2.30
N GLY A 484 -9.94 -33.73 -2.71
CA GLY A 484 -11.14 -33.44 -1.91
C GLY A 484 -11.72 -34.72 -1.29
N PRO A 485 -12.33 -34.65 -0.09
CA PRO A 485 -12.97 -35.80 0.52
C PRO A 485 -14.14 -36.31 -0.34
N LEU A 486 -14.32 -37.63 -0.37
CA LEU A 486 -15.39 -38.30 -1.10
C LEU A 486 -16.75 -37.90 -0.48
N GLY A 487 -17.61 -37.25 -1.25
CA GLY A 487 -18.95 -36.80 -0.81
C GLY A 487 -19.12 -35.28 -0.81
N GLU A 488 -18.05 -34.51 -0.59
CA GLU A 488 -18.08 -33.04 -0.65
C GLU A 488 -17.53 -32.49 -1.97
N ALA A 489 -16.60 -33.23 -2.59
CA ALA A 489 -16.04 -32.85 -3.88
C ALA A 489 -17.02 -33.13 -5.03
N ARG A 490 -17.35 -32.10 -5.83
CA ARG A 490 -18.03 -32.30 -7.12
C ARG A 490 -17.16 -33.15 -8.03
N LEU A 491 -17.62 -34.37 -8.33
CA LEU A 491 -16.93 -35.29 -9.23
C LEU A 491 -16.96 -34.75 -10.67
N GLY A 492 -15.79 -34.71 -11.29
CA GLY A 492 -15.59 -34.29 -12.67
C GLY A 492 -14.21 -34.69 -13.17
N ALA A 493 -13.91 -34.42 -14.44
CA ALA A 493 -12.66 -34.83 -15.10
C ALA A 493 -11.37 -34.24 -14.49
N THR A 494 -11.48 -33.36 -13.49
CA THR A 494 -10.35 -32.69 -12.81
C THR A 494 -10.33 -32.96 -11.29
N THR A 495 -11.18 -33.86 -10.79
CA THR A 495 -11.29 -34.17 -9.36
C THR A 495 -10.32 -35.29 -9.02
N ILE A 496 -9.36 -35.02 -8.13
CA ILE A 496 -8.46 -36.04 -7.58
C ILE A 496 -9.06 -36.50 -6.25
N LEU A 497 -9.34 -37.80 -6.13
CA LEU A 497 -9.78 -38.44 -4.91
C LEU A 497 -8.54 -39.07 -4.24
N GLY A 498 -8.20 -38.66 -3.01
CA GLY A 498 -7.04 -39.23 -2.30
C GLY A 498 -6.83 -38.68 -0.89
N GLY A 499 -6.42 -39.56 0.04
CA GLY A 499 -5.95 -39.21 1.39
C GLY A 499 -4.51 -38.67 1.40
N GLU A 500 -4.01 -38.30 2.59
CA GLU A 500 -2.78 -37.52 2.87
C GLU A 500 -1.68 -37.59 1.81
N ALA A 501 -1.33 -36.42 1.26
CA ALA A 501 -0.33 -36.27 0.21
C ALA A 501 1.08 -36.58 0.74
N LYS A 502 1.73 -37.64 0.21
CA LYS A 502 3.20 -37.73 0.28
C LYS A 502 3.80 -36.70 -0.67
N GLU A 503 4.63 -35.81 -0.15
CA GLU A 503 5.46 -34.88 -0.93
C GLU A 503 6.42 -35.64 -1.85
N GLY A 504 5.96 -35.99 -3.05
CA GLY A 504 6.81 -36.50 -4.12
C GLY A 504 7.48 -35.34 -4.86
N ARG A 505 8.82 -35.29 -4.83
CA ARG A 505 9.64 -34.42 -5.69
C ARG A 505 9.16 -34.52 -7.14
N GLY A 506 8.78 -33.38 -7.72
CA GLY A 506 8.25 -33.31 -9.08
C GLY A 506 9.22 -33.88 -10.12
N LEU A 507 8.68 -34.67 -11.04
CA LEU A 507 9.40 -35.17 -12.21
C LEU A 507 9.81 -33.97 -13.08
N ARG A 508 11.12 -33.81 -13.34
CA ARG A 508 11.60 -32.98 -14.45
C ARG A 508 11.31 -33.73 -15.75
N VAL A 509 10.51 -33.13 -16.62
CA VAL A 509 10.48 -33.49 -18.04
C VAL A 509 11.49 -32.55 -18.71
N GLY A 510 12.50 -33.14 -19.35
CA GLY A 510 13.55 -32.43 -20.08
C GLY A 510 13.07 -31.85 -21.39
#